data_AF-A0AA85EZI6-F1
#
_entry.id   AF-A0AA85EZI6-F1
#
_cell.length_a   1.000
_cell.length_b   1.000
_cell.length_c   1.000
_cell.angle_alpha   90.00
_cell.angle_beta   90.00
_cell.angle_gamma   90.00
#
_symmetry.space_group_name_H-M   'P 1'
#
loop_
_entity.id
_entity.type
_entity.pdbx_description
1 polymer ?
#
loop_
_entity_poly.entity_id
_entity_poly.type
_entity_poly.pdbx_seq_one_letter_code
_entity_poly.pdbx_strand_id
1 'polypeptide(L)' 'MKEYEVAIINSSMPTDVEEYAAQTASEAINMDSDLSSIAHFIKRNFDRKYKTTWQCVVGKNFCGVQILNEESGLKNI' A
#
# COMPACT_ATOMS: atom_id res chain seq x y z
N MET A 1 14.58 12.30 -14.41
CA MET A 1 13.71 11.80 -13.33
C MET A 1 12.61 11.01 -14.02
N LYS A 2 12.36 9.75 -13.64
CA LYS A 2 11.23 9.01 -14.23
C LYS A 2 9.96 9.51 -13.54
N GLU A 3 8.98 9.92 -14.32
CA GLU A 3 7.71 10.39 -13.81
C GLU A 3 6.76 9.19 -13.76
N TYR A 4 6.32 8.84 -12.56
CA TYR A 4 5.41 7.74 -12.32
C TYR A 4 4.07 8.34 -11.89
N GLU A 5 3.03 8.09 -12.68
CA GLU A 5 1.67 8.44 -12.32
C GLU A 5 1.13 7.40 -11.33
N VAL A 6 0.61 7.88 -10.19
CA VAL A 6 -0.04 7.03 -9.21
C VAL A 6 -1.54 7.22 -9.34
N ALA A 7 -2.25 6.13 -9.66
CA ALA A 7 -3.69 6.11 -9.76
C ALA A 7 -4.28 5.08 -8.78
N ILE A 8 -5.28 5.50 -8.00
CA ILE A 8 -6.04 4.61 -7.12
C ILE A 8 -7.20 4.04 -7.93
N ILE A 9 -7.22 2.71 -8.10
CA ILE A 9 -8.27 2.03 -8.87
C ILE A 9 -9.48 1.70 -7.99
N ASN A 10 -9.23 1.25 -6.77
CA ASN A 10 -10.25 0.93 -5.76
C ASN A 10 -9.62 1.04 -4.38
N SER A 11 -10.37 1.60 -3.44
CA SER A 11 -9.98 1.62 -2.04
C SER A 11 -11.21 1.70 -1.13
N SER A 12 -11.09 1.09 0.04
CA SER A 12 -12.04 1.21 1.16
C SER A 12 -11.38 1.87 2.37
N MET A 13 -10.17 2.41 2.19
CA MET A 13 -9.43 3.10 3.25
C MET A 13 -9.93 4.54 3.40
N PRO A 14 -9.76 5.16 4.58
CA PRO A 14 -9.97 6.60 4.74
C PRO A 14 -9.03 7.41 3.85
N THR A 15 -9.47 8.58 3.38
CA THR A 15 -8.73 9.43 2.42
C THR A 15 -7.32 9.79 2.88
N ASP A 16 -7.10 10.02 4.18
CA ASP A 16 -5.77 10.31 4.73
C ASP A 16 -4.80 9.12 4.63
N VAL A 17 -5.33 7.90 4.71
CA VAL A 17 -4.58 6.66 4.54
C VAL A 17 -4.30 6.40 3.06
N GLU A 18 -5.27 6.70 2.18
CA GLU A 18 -5.12 6.60 0.73
C GLU A 18 -4.02 7.52 0.18
N GLU A 19 -4.06 8.80 0.58
CA GLU A 19 -3.05 9.79 0.18
C GLU A 19 -1.66 9.37 0.67
N TYR A 20 -1.56 8.87 1.90
CA TYR A 20 -0.30 8.35 2.44
C TYR A 20 0.19 7.11 1.68
N ALA A 21 -0.71 6.24 1.23
CA ALA A 21 -0.37 5.08 0.41
C ALA A 21 0.24 5.51 -0.94
N ALA A 22 -0.42 6.45 -1.62
CA ALA A 22 0.02 6.97 -2.90
C ALA A 22 1.39 7.64 -2.81
N GLN A 23 1.59 8.48 -1.78
CA GLN A 23 2.87 9.14 -1.54
C GLN A 23 3.98 8.13 -1.25
N THR A 24 3.75 7.20 -0.32
CA THR A 24 4.74 6.19 0.09
C THR A 24 5.14 5.29 -1.08
N ALA A 25 4.18 4.92 -1.94
CA ALA A 25 4.44 4.14 -3.14
C ALA A 25 5.27 4.92 -4.17
N SER A 26 4.95 6.20 -4.39
CA SER A 26 5.71 7.08 -5.30
C SER A 26 7.16 7.24 -4.83
N GLU A 27 7.36 7.48 -3.53
CA GLU A 27 8.69 7.56 -2.93
C GLU A 27 9.47 6.25 -3.13
N ALA A 28 8.84 5.11 -2.85
CA ALA A 28 9.49 3.80 -2.95
C ALA A 28 9.97 3.49 -4.37
N ILE A 29 9.13 3.76 -5.38
CA ILE A 29 9.44 3.52 -6.80
C ILE A 29 10.54 4.46 -7.31
N ASN A 30 10.64 5.66 -6.74
CA ASN A 30 11.71 6.60 -7.07
C ASN A 30 13.05 6.24 -6.43
N MET A 31 13.05 5.51 -5.31
CA MET A 31 14.27 5.09 -4.60
C MET A 31 14.88 3.80 -5.12
N ASP A 32 14.05 2.80 -5.46
CA ASP A 32 14.52 1.48 -5.87
C ASP A 32 13.69 0.95 -7.05
N SER A 33 14.29 0.04 -7.83
CA SER A 33 13.64 -0.70 -8.90
C SER A 33 13.38 -2.16 -8.55
N ASP A 34 13.96 -2.67 -7.45
CA ASP A 34 13.67 -3.99 -6.92
C ASP A 34 12.30 -4.03 -6.23
N LEU A 35 11.42 -4.90 -6.71
CA LEU A 35 10.04 -5.01 -6.22
C LEU A 35 9.98 -5.45 -4.76
N SER A 36 10.93 -6.28 -4.31
CA SER A 36 10.97 -6.75 -2.92
C SER A 36 11.36 -5.61 -1.99
N SER A 37 12.37 -4.82 -2.35
CA SER A 37 12.74 -3.60 -1.62
C SER A 37 11.58 -2.61 -1.53
N ILE A 38 10.88 -2.36 -2.65
CA ILE A 38 9.71 -1.47 -2.70
C ILE A 38 8.62 -1.96 -1.74
N ALA A 39 8.26 -3.25 -1.80
CA ALA A 39 7.24 -3.83 -0.93
C ALA A 39 7.63 -3.73 0.55
N HIS A 40 8.89 -4.01 0.90
CA HIS A 40 9.39 -3.87 2.27
C HIS A 40 9.36 -2.42 2.76
N PHE A 41 9.70 -1.46 1.90
CA PHE A 41 9.65 -0.05 2.23
C PHE A 41 8.22 0.40 2.56
N ILE A 42 7.26 0.09 1.70
CA ILE A 42 5.85 0.46 1.89
C ILE A 42 5.32 -0.21 3.17
N LYS A 43 5.51 -1.52 3.32
CA LYS A 43 5.07 -2.27 4.50
C LYS A 43 5.62 -1.67 5.79
N ARG A 44 6.93 -1.40 5.85
CA ARG A 44 7.58 -0.86 7.06
C ARG A 44 7.03 0.52 7.43
N ASN A 45 6.75 1.38 6.46
CA ASN A 45 6.18 2.70 6.70
C ASN A 45 4.76 2.61 7.27
N PHE A 46 3.93 1.71 6.73
CA PHE A 46 2.57 1.46 7.20
C PHE A 46 2.55 0.82 8.59
N ASP A 47 3.32 -0.24 8.81
CA ASP A 47 3.44 -0.90 10.12
C ASP A 47 3.84 0.11 11.21
N ARG A 48 4.82 0.99 10.91
CA ARG A 48 5.31 2.00 11.87
C ARG A 48 4.27 3.10 12.15
N LYS A 49 3.57 3.57 11.13
CA LYS A 49 2.61 4.68 11.26
C LYS A 49 1.33 4.25 11.96
N TYR A 50 0.77 3.11 11.55
CA TYR A 50 -0.53 2.65 12.02
C TYR A 50 -0.44 1.63 13.16
N LYS A 51 0.77 1.13 13.49
CA LYS A 51 1.02 0.19 14.59
C LYS A 51 0.22 -1.13 14.48
N THR A 52 -0.19 -1.51 13.28
CA THR A 52 -0.84 -2.78 12.95
C THR A 52 0.00 -3.54 11.93
N THR A 53 -0.30 -4.82 11.70
CA THR A 53 0.41 -5.60 10.66
C THR A 53 -0.22 -5.34 9.31
N TRP A 54 0.53 -4.70 8.41
CA TRP A 54 0.10 -4.48 7.03
C TRP A 54 0.70 -5.52 6.09
N GLN A 55 -0.05 -5.85 5.05
CA GLN A 55 0.38 -6.66 3.92
C GLN A 55 0.51 -5.77 2.69
N CYS A 56 1.56 -5.98 1.90
CA CYS A 56 1.83 -5.22 0.68
C CYS A 56 2.31 -6.18 -0.41
N VAL A 57 1.74 -6.04 -1.61
CA VAL A 57 2.08 -6.83 -2.81
C VAL A 57 2.43 -5.86 -3.92
N VAL A 58 3.58 -6.03 -4.57
CA VAL A 58 4.09 -5.16 -5.63
C VAL A 58 4.54 -6.00 -6.82
N GLY A 59 4.19 -5.58 -8.03
CA GLY A 59 4.48 -6.34 -9.24
C GLY A 59 3.95 -5.66 -10.50
N LYS A 60 4.43 -6.12 -11.65
CA LYS A 60 4.13 -5.52 -12.97
C LYS A 60 2.97 -6.22 -13.69
N ASN A 61 2.85 -7.53 -13.50
CA ASN A 61 1.81 -8.36 -14.11
C ASN A 61 1.25 -9.33 -13.05
N PHE A 62 -0.07 -9.37 -12.88
CA PHE A 62 -0.74 -10.25 -11.92
C PHE A 62 -1.93 -10.96 -12.59
N CYS A 63 -2.12 -12.26 -12.31
CA CYS A 63 -3.27 -13.06 -12.79
C CYS A 63 -4.47 -13.04 -11.83
N GLY A 64 -4.57 -12.01 -10.98
CA GLY A 64 -5.57 -11.89 -9.93
C GLY A 64 -4.98 -12.18 -8.55
N VAL A 65 -5.37 -11.37 -7.57
CA VAL A 65 -5.00 -11.53 -6.16
C VAL A 65 -6.30 -11.52 -5.36
N GLN A 66 -6.54 -12.55 -4.57
CA GLN A 66 -7.66 -12.59 -3.63
C GLN A 66 -7.13 -12.26 -2.24
N ILE A 67 -7.54 -11.10 -1.72
CA ILE A 67 -7.17 -10.64 -0.38
C ILE A 67 -8.41 -10.66 0.49
N LEU A 68 -8.30 -11.28 1.67
CA LEU A 68 -9.32 -11.20 2.71
C LEU A 68 -8.86 -10.14 3.72
N ASN A 69 -9.58 -9.03 3.76
CA ASN A 69 -9.35 -8.01 4.78
C ASN A 69 -10.14 -8.39 6.03
N GLU A 70 -9.52 -8.24 7.21
CA GLU A 70 -10.29 -8.18 8.44
C GLU A 70 -11.06 -6.85 8.42
N GLU A 71 -12.38 -6.92 8.17
CA GLU A 71 -13.24 -5.78 8.50
C GLU A 71 -13.13 -5.59 10.02
N SER A 72 -12.59 -4.45 10.45
CA SER A 72 -12.67 -4.04 11.84
C SER A 72 -14.16 -3.94 12.17
N GLY A 73 -14.70 -5.03 12.72
CA GLY A 73 -16.11 -5.15 13.01
C GLY A 73 -16.56 -3.96 13.83
N LEU A 74 -17.47 -3.17 13.28
CA LEU A 74 -18.28 -2.24 14.03
C LEU A 74 -19.14 -3.06 15.01
N LYS A 75 -18.54 -3.50 16.12
CA LYS A 75 -19.29 -3.88 17.32
C LYS A 75 -19.67 -2.60 18.04
N ASN A 76 -20.61 -1.86 17.47
CA ASN A 76 -21.49 -1.00 18.24
C ASN A 76 -22.54 -1.92 18.88
N ILE A 77 -22.21 -2.44 20.07
CA ILE A 77 -23.17 -2.85 21.10
C ILE A 77 -22.82 -2.02 22.34
#